data_AF-A0A4Y2HYU5-F1
#
_entry.id   AF-A0A4Y2HYU5-F1
#
_cell.length_a   1.000
_cell.length_b   1.000
_cell.length_c   1.000
_cell.angle_alpha   90.00
_cell.angle_beta   90.00
_cell.angle_gamma   90.00
#
_symmetry.space_group_name_H-M   'P 1'
#
loop_
_entity.id
_entity.type
_entity.pdbx_description
1 polymer ?
#
loop_
_entity_poly.entity_id
_entity_poly.type
_entity_poly.pdbx_seq_one_letter_code
_entity_poly.pdbx_strand_id
1 'polypeptide(L)'
;MGKASSAASFALRTIMHESTGFKPSELIYSRNLRTPVALLYEHWMNPEDVGNNVVEYIFQLISRLKRCKELALIKGWKCKPKEKCGTIAKLSKDNSLKEI
;
A
#
# COMPACT_ATOMS: atom_id res chain seq x y z
N MET A 1 22.75 17.84 -0.71
CA MET A 1 21.70 17.96 -1.76
C MET A 1 20.81 16.73 -1.69
N GLY A 2 19.58 16.90 -1.21
CA GLY A 2 18.64 15.79 -1.02
C GLY A 2 18.25 15.18 -2.37
N LYS A 3 18.36 13.85 -2.50
CA LYS A 3 17.88 13.15 -3.69
C LYS A 3 16.36 13.23 -3.67
N ALA A 4 15.76 14.09 -4.50
CA ALA A 4 14.33 14.00 -4.77
C ALA A 4 14.04 12.60 -5.32
N SER A 5 13.20 11.84 -4.63
CA SER A 5 12.77 10.53 -5.09
C SER A 5 12.16 10.67 -6.47
N SER A 6 12.45 9.73 -7.37
CA SER A 6 11.92 9.76 -8.75
C SER A 6 10.39 9.97 -8.77
N ALA A 7 9.69 9.40 -7.78
CA ALA A 7 8.26 9.55 -7.57
C ALA A 7 7.81 11.00 -7.27
N ALA A 8 8.52 11.74 -6.40
CA ALA A 8 8.13 13.10 -6.03
C ALA A 8 8.27 14.07 -7.22
N SER A 9 9.39 13.98 -7.95
CA SER A 9 9.61 14.78 -9.15
C SER A 9 8.62 14.44 -10.27
N PHE A 10 8.14 13.19 -10.32
CA PHE A 10 7.10 12.78 -11.25
C PHE A 10 5.74 13.38 -10.87
N ALA A 11 5.32 13.23 -9.60
CA ALA A 11 4.05 13.77 -9.11
C ALA A 11 3.93 15.29 -9.33
N LEU A 12 5.00 16.04 -9.03
CA LEU A 12 5.02 17.49 -9.26
C LEU A 12 4.82 17.87 -10.74
N ARG A 13 5.18 16.99 -11.69
CA ARG A 13 5.02 17.26 -13.12
C ARG A 13 3.65 16.89 -13.68
N THR A 14 2.88 16.07 -12.98
CA THR A 14 1.55 15.58 -13.42
C THR A 14 0.38 16.22 -12.69
N ILE A 15 0.63 16.87 -11.56
CA ILE A 15 -0.40 17.61 -10.81
C ILE A 15 -0.73 18.90 -11.57
N MET A 16 -2.03 19.14 -11.77
CA MET A 16 -2.56 20.41 -12.27
C MET A 16 -2.35 21.48 -11.20
N HIS A 17 -1.77 22.61 -11.56
CA HIS A 17 -1.58 23.72 -10.64
C HIS A 17 -2.72 24.73 -10.79
N GLU A 18 -3.43 25.03 -9.70
CA GLU A 18 -4.67 25.82 -9.71
C GLU A 18 -4.50 27.21 -10.36
N SER A 19 -3.37 27.89 -10.08
CA SER A 19 -3.13 29.24 -10.59
C SER A 19 -2.88 29.31 -12.10
N THR A 20 -2.38 28.22 -12.69
CA THR A 20 -2.03 28.18 -14.12
C THR A 20 -3.00 27.33 -14.92
N GLY A 21 -3.77 26.44 -14.30
CA GLY A 21 -4.68 25.51 -14.98
C GLY A 21 -4.00 24.47 -15.87
N PHE A 22 -2.66 24.48 -15.95
CA PHE A 22 -1.85 23.57 -16.75
C PHE A 22 -0.94 22.72 -15.85
N LYS A 23 -0.66 21.49 -16.27
CA LYS A 23 0.37 20.67 -15.64
C LYS A 23 1.75 21.19 -16.04
N PRO A 24 2.76 21.13 -15.16
CA PRO A 24 4.12 21.56 -15.53
C PRO A 24 4.69 20.80 -16.74
N SER A 25 4.31 19.53 -16.94
CA SER A 25 4.67 18.75 -18.13
C SER A 25 4.01 19.27 -19.42
N GLU A 26 2.77 19.76 -19.35
CA GLU A 26 2.08 20.34 -20.50
C GLU A 26 2.71 21.67 -20.90
N LEU A 27 3.16 22.48 -19.94
CA LEU A 27 3.82 23.76 -20.21
C LEU A 27 5.19 23.59 -20.90
N ILE A 28 6.01 22.65 -20.42
CA ILE A 28 7.36 22.44 -20.94
C ILE A 28 7.33 21.82 -22.34
N TYR A 29 6.43 20.87 -22.57
CA TYR A 29 6.40 20.09 -23.81
C TYR A 29 5.26 20.49 -24.77
N SER A 30 4.42 21.45 -24.37
CA SER A 30 3.27 21.97 -25.14
C SER A 30 2.31 20.88 -25.66
N ARG A 31 2.30 19.73 -24.98
CA ARG A 31 1.48 18.56 -25.31
C ARG A 31 1.23 17.74 -24.05
N ASN A 32 0.09 17.05 -24.02
CA ASN A 32 -0.18 15.99 -23.07
C ASN A 32 0.80 14.83 -23.26
N LEU A 33 1.82 14.74 -22.42
CA LEU A 33 2.74 13.62 -22.39
C LEU A 33 1.99 12.35 -21.96
N ARG A 34 2.17 11.27 -22.70
CA ARG A 34 1.76 9.92 -22.28
C ARG A 34 2.68 9.47 -21.15
N THR A 35 2.35 9.88 -19.93
CA THR A 35 3.19 9.63 -18.76
C THR A 35 3.22 8.15 -18.41
N PRO A 36 4.27 7.65 -17.72
CA PRO A 36 4.30 6.28 -17.20
C PRO A 36 3.04 5.90 -16.39
N VAL A 37 2.44 6.83 -15.66
CA VAL A 37 1.17 6.58 -14.95
C VAL A 37 -0.02 6.50 -15.90
N ALA A 38 -0.08 7.33 -16.93
CA ALA A 38 -1.10 7.20 -17.97
C ALA A 38 -0.99 5.85 -18.70
N LEU A 39 0.23 5.40 -19.02
CA LEU A 39 0.48 4.08 -19.60
C LEU A 39 0.00 2.94 -18.70
N LEU A 40 0.24 3.03 -17.38
CA LEU A 40 -0.25 2.04 -16.42
C LEU A 40 -1.78 2.03 -16.37
N TYR A 41 -2.40 3.20 -16.38
CA TYR A 41 -3.86 3.33 -16.35
C TYR A 41 -4.49 2.76 -17.62
N GLU A 42 -3.94 3.09 -18.79
CA GLU A 42 -4.36 2.55 -20.07
C GLU A 42 -4.19 1.03 -20.10
N HIS A 43 -3.06 0.50 -19.62
CA HIS A 43 -2.82 -0.93 -19.54
C HIS A 43 -3.82 -1.65 -18.60
N TRP A 44 -4.17 -1.03 -17.47
CA TRP A 44 -5.16 -1.57 -16.53
C TRP A 44 -6.61 -1.44 -17.03
N MET A 45 -6.89 -0.43 -17.85
CA MET A 45 -8.21 -0.18 -18.42
C MET A 45 -8.40 -0.83 -19.79
N ASN A 46 -7.35 -1.43 -20.37
CA ASN A 46 -7.43 -2.11 -21.66
C ASN A 46 -8.28 -3.39 -21.51
N PRO A 47 -9.46 -3.47 -22.15
CA PRO A 47 -10.32 -4.64 -22.10
C PRO A 47 -9.80 -5.79 -22.99
N GLU A 48 -8.74 -5.56 -23.76
CA GLU A 48 -8.11 -6.58 -24.61
C GLU A 48 -7.41 -7.68 -23.82
N ASP A 49 -7.22 -7.52 -22.50
CA ASP A 49 -6.87 -8.64 -21.62
C ASP A 49 -8.13 -9.48 -21.34
N VAL A 50 -8.53 -10.25 -22.35
CA VAL A 50 -9.63 -11.23 -22.37
C VAL A 50 -9.45 -12.29 -21.24
N GLY A 51 -8.33 -12.29 -20.52
CA GLY A 51 -8.04 -13.16 -19.38
C GLY A 51 -8.56 -12.68 -18.02
N ASN A 52 -8.98 -11.41 -17.86
CA ASN A 52 -9.39 -10.89 -16.56
C ASN A 52 -10.92 -10.86 -16.40
N ASN A 53 -11.57 -12.02 -16.49
CA ASN A 53 -12.95 -12.12 -16.03
C ASN A 53 -12.97 -11.77 -14.52
N VAL A 54 -13.61 -10.65 -14.18
CA VAL A 54 -13.73 -10.16 -12.80
C VAL A 54 -14.23 -11.26 -11.86
N VAL A 55 -15.12 -12.13 -12.36
CA VAL A 55 -15.65 -13.28 -11.62
C VAL A 55 -14.56 -14.30 -11.29
N GLU A 56 -13.67 -14.59 -12.24
CA GLU A 56 -12.56 -15.52 -12.03
C GLU A 56 -11.53 -14.95 -11.05
N TYR A 57 -11.21 -13.67 -11.18
CA TYR A 57 -10.36 -12.97 -10.21
C TYR A 57 -10.95 -13.02 -8.79
N ILE A 58 -12.24 -12.73 -8.64
CA ILE A 58 -12.93 -12.79 -7.34
C ILE A 58 -12.88 -14.21 -6.78
N PHE A 59 -13.11 -15.23 -7.61
CA PHE A 59 -13.06 -16.63 -7.18
C PHE A 59 -11.66 -17.04 -6.71
N GLN A 60 -10.61 -16.66 -7.45
CA GLN A 60 -9.23 -16.88 -7.06
C GLN A 60 -8.87 -16.13 -5.77
N LEU A 61 -9.33 -14.89 -5.61
CA LEU A 61 -9.13 -14.09 -4.40
C LEU A 61 -9.78 -14.74 -3.17
N ILE A 62 -11.02 -15.18 -3.29
CA ILE A 62 -11.73 -15.90 -2.20
C ILE A 62 -10.97 -17.17 -1.82
N SER A 63 -10.48 -17.91 -2.81
CA SER A 63 -9.70 -19.14 -2.59
C SER A 63 -8.38 -18.87 -1.85
N ARG A 64 -7.68 -17.79 -2.21
CA ARG A 64 -6.46 -17.34 -1.52
C ARG A 64 -6.76 -16.93 -0.08
N LEU A 65 -7.85 -16.19 0.16
CA LEU A 65 -8.25 -15.77 1.52
C LEU A 65 -8.62 -16.96 2.42
N LYS A 66 -9.32 -17.97 1.89
CA LYS A 66 -9.61 -19.21 2.63
C LYS A 66 -8.33 -19.94 3.03
N ARG A 67 -7.36 -20.07 2.12
CA ARG A 67 -6.05 -20.67 2.41
C ARG A 67 -5.27 -19.87 3.45
N CYS A 68 -5.30 -18.53 3.39
CA CYS A 68 -4.68 -17.68 4.41
C CYS A 68 -5.31 -17.90 5.79
N LYS A 69 -6.64 -18.04 5.86
CA LYS A 69 -7.37 -18.34 7.10
C LYS A 69 -6.97 -19.70 7.69
N GLU A 70 -6.92 -20.74 6.87
CA GLU A 70 -6.47 -22.07 7.30
C GLU A 70 -5.03 -22.03 7.83
N LEU A 71 -4.13 -21.37 7.11
CA LEU A 71 -2.75 -21.21 7.53
C LEU A 71 -2.63 -20.39 8.83
N ALA A 72 -3.46 -19.37 9.02
CA ALA A 72 -3.50 -18.58 10.25
C ALA A 72 -4.00 -19.41 11.44
N LEU A 73 -5.00 -20.28 11.24
CA LEU A 73 -5.46 -21.22 12.27
C LEU A 73 -4.38 -22.26 12.59
N ILE A 74 -3.78 -22.89 11.57
CA ILE A 74 -2.70 -23.87 11.73
C ILE A 74 -1.48 -23.23 12.43
N LYS A 75 -1.11 -22.00 12.08
CA LYS A 75 0.00 -21.27 12.72
C LYS A 75 -0.38 -20.69 14.08
N GLY A 76 -1.63 -20.31 14.29
CA GLY A 76 -2.17 -19.87 15.59
C GLY A 76 -2.10 -20.96 16.65
N TRP A 77 -2.16 -22.24 16.25
CA TRP A 77 -1.97 -23.38 17.14
C TRP A 77 -0.48 -23.71 17.37
N LYS A 78 0.42 -23.26 16.48
CA LYS A 78 1.88 -23.40 16.64
C LYS A 78 2.52 -22.26 17.44
N CYS A 79 1.83 -21.14 17.62
CA CYS A 79 2.20 -20.16 18.64
C CYS A 79 1.67 -20.61 20.01
N LYS A 80 2.45 -21.46 20.70
CA LYS A 80 2.40 -21.45 22.17
C LYS A 80 2.72 -20.01 22.62
N PRO A 81 2.03 -19.45 23.63
CA PRO A 81 2.42 -18.18 24.19
C PRO A 81 3.83 -18.35 24.76
N LYS A 82 4.85 -17.93 24.01
CA LYS A 82 6.20 -17.81 24.54
C LYS A 82 6.15 -16.65 25.52
N GLU A 83 6.15 -17.01 26.79
CA GLU A 83 6.36 -16.19 27.95
C GLU A 83 7.55 -15.25 27.73
N LYS A 84 7.29 -14.06 27.17
CA LYS A 84 8.11 -12.85 27.37
C LYS A 84 7.22 -11.61 27.35
N CYS A 85 6.18 -11.60 28.18
CA CYS A 85 5.62 -10.36 28.71
C CYS A 85 6.38 -9.98 30.00
N GLY A 86 7.71 -9.94 29.94
CA GLY A 86 8.58 -9.74 31.10
C GLY A 86 8.80 -8.27 31.50
N THR A 87 8.19 -7.33 30.78
CA THR A 87 8.40 -5.90 30.99
C THR A 87 7.13 -5.19 31.47
N ILE A 88 5.94 -5.64 31.04
CA ILE A 88 4.67 -4.97 31.40
C ILE A 88 4.27 -5.26 32.85
N ALA A 89 4.61 -6.44 33.39
CA ALA A 89 4.34 -6.77 34.80
C ALA A 89 5.28 -6.06 35.80
N LYS A 90 6.47 -5.61 35.38
CA LYS A 90 7.39 -4.86 36.27
C LYS A 90 6.87 -3.45 36.54
N LEU A 91 6.33 -2.79 35.51
CA LEU A 91 5.75 -1.45 35.62
C LEU A 91 4.55 -1.38 36.59
N SER A 92 3.83 -2.48 36.80
CA SER A 92 2.74 -2.52 37.79
C SER A 92 3.23 -2.67 39.24
N LYS A 93 4.42 -3.25 39.48
CA LYS A 93 4.95 -3.42 40.85
C LYS A 93 5.67 -2.16 41.33
N ASP A 94 6.39 -1.48 40.41
CA ASP A 94 7.15 -0.27 40.71
C ASP A 94 6.25 0.95 40.95
N ASN A 95 4.99 0.92 40.49
CA ASN A 95 4.01 2.00 40.72
C ASN A 95 3.27 1.88 42.07
N SER A 96 3.24 0.70 42.71
CA SER A 96 2.65 0.53 44.06
C SER A 96 3.58 0.93 45.20
N LEU A 97 4.87 1.19 44.94
CA LEU A 97 5.82 1.68 45.94
C LEU A 97 6.03 3.20 45.89
N LYS A 98 5.18 3.92 45.16
CA LYS A 98 5.17 5.40 45.08
C LYS A 98 3.93 6.04 45.70
N GLU A 99 3.04 5.27 46.31
CA GLU A 99 1.89 5.76 47.08
C GLU A 99 1.97 5.32 48.57
N ILE A 100 3.10 5.62 49.20
CA ILE A 100 3.18 5.85 50.66
C ILE A 100 3.83 7.21 50.86
#